data_AF-A0A4Y7T1C9-F1
#
_entry.id   AF-A0A4Y7T1C9-F1
#
_cell.length_a   1.000
_cell.length_b   1.000
_cell.length_c   1.000
_cell.angle_alpha   90.00
_cell.angle_beta   90.00
_cell.angle_gamma   90.00
#
_symmetry.space_group_name_H-M   'P 1'
#
loop_
_entity.id
_entity.type
_entity.pdbx_description
1 polymer ?
#
loop_
_entity_poly.entity_id
_entity_poly.type
_entity_poly.pdbx_seq_one_letter_code
_entity_poly.pdbx_strand_id
1 'polypeptide(L)' 'MRYSAAFTLIVLALSPTLTSAQECSPACCNVLVKGADDSTVGLTCTPGGIDCGFSGQVTACCETVNTLTSVGHNCRPA' A
#
# COMPACT_ATOMS: atom_id res chain seq x y z
N MET A 1 41.92 2.47 39.56
CA MET A 1 40.49 2.21 39.25
C MET A 1 39.94 3.56 38.76
N ARG A 2 39.93 3.90 37.44
CA ARG A 2 38.96 3.52 36.37
C ARG A 2 37.53 3.49 36.94
N TYR A 3 36.60 4.38 36.59
CA TYR A 3 35.85 4.51 35.32
C TYR A 3 35.20 5.93 35.24
N SER A 4 35.28 6.64 34.10
CA SER A 4 34.25 6.71 33.03
C SER A 4 32.95 7.38 33.48
N ALA A 5 32.24 8.18 32.71
CA ALA A 5 32.45 8.81 31.42
C ALA A 5 31.39 9.94 31.37
N ALA A 6 31.76 11.07 30.77
CA ALA A 6 30.78 12.03 30.31
C ALA A 6 29.90 11.34 29.26
N PHE A 7 28.59 11.32 29.46
CA PHE A 7 27.66 10.92 28.40
C PHE A 7 26.56 11.97 28.27
N THR A 8 26.82 12.87 27.33
CA THR A 8 25.96 13.92 26.81
C THR A 8 24.62 13.32 26.39
N LEU A 9 23.52 13.82 26.97
CA LEU A 9 22.16 13.48 26.56
C LEU A 9 21.89 14.07 25.17
N ILE A 10 22.03 13.25 24.13
CA ILE A 10 21.65 13.59 22.76
C ILE A 10 20.13 13.51 22.66
N VAL A 11 19.51 14.66 22.49
CA VAL A 11 18.11 14.84 22.14
C VAL A 11 17.92 14.33 20.71
N LEU A 12 17.48 13.08 20.53
CA LEU A 12 16.95 12.63 19.24
C LEU A 12 15.48 13.02 19.14
N ALA A 13 15.27 14.11 18.41
CA ALA A 13 14.00 14.50 17.82
C ALA A 13 13.44 13.34 16.98
N LEU A 14 12.60 12.52 17.61
CA LEU A 14 11.71 11.57 16.93
C LEU A 14 10.55 12.38 16.36
N SER A 15 10.79 13.07 15.26
CA SER A 15 9.71 13.57 14.41
C SER A 15 9.12 12.35 13.69
N PRO A 16 7.90 11.89 13.99
CA PRO A 16 7.27 10.88 13.15
C PRO A 16 7.11 11.52 11.77
N THR A 17 7.82 10.98 10.79
CA THR A 17 7.57 11.27 9.38
C THR A 17 6.10 10.99 9.12
N LEU A 18 5.32 12.04 8.87
CA LEU A 18 3.99 11.97 8.31
C LEU A 18 4.13 11.26 6.95
N THR A 19 4.04 9.93 6.96
CA THR A 19 3.77 9.16 5.76
C THR A 19 2.48 9.72 5.20
N SER A 20 2.58 10.32 4.01
CA SER A 20 1.42 10.63 3.18
C SER A 20 0.56 9.37 3.14
N ALA A 21 -0.59 9.40 3.81
CA ALA A 21 -1.61 8.39 3.65
C ALA A 21 -2.05 8.49 2.20
N GLN A 22 -1.42 7.71 1.32
CA GLN A 22 -1.95 7.53 -0.02
C GLN A 22 -3.37 7.03 0.16
N GLU A 23 -4.32 7.69 -0.49
CA GLU A 23 -5.73 7.32 -0.60
C GLU A 23 -5.83 6.02 -1.42
N CYS A 24 -5.22 4.98 -0.88
CA CYS A 24 -5.03 3.69 -1.49
C CYS A 24 -5.89 2.73 -0.70
N SER A 25 -6.86 2.14 -1.39
CA SER A 25 -7.54 0.94 -0.96
C SER A 25 -6.74 -0.26 -1.45
N PRO A 26 -5.97 -0.93 -0.57
CA PRO A 26 -5.19 -2.08 -0.98
C PRO A 26 -6.15 -3.23 -1.33
N ALA A 27 -5.80 -3.97 -2.38
CA ALA A 27 -6.65 -4.97 -2.99
C ALA A 27 -5.83 -6.12 -3.60
N CYS A 28 -6.46 -7.28 -3.71
CA CYS A 28 -5.98 -8.39 -4.52
C CYS A 28 -6.87 -8.50 -5.75
N CYS A 29 -6.31 -8.37 -6.95
CA CYS A 29 -7.05 -8.45 -8.21
C CYS A 29 -6.45 -9.53 -9.10
N ASN A 30 -7.29 -10.26 -9.84
CA ASN A 30 -6.78 -11.26 -10.79
C ASN A 30 -5.97 -10.62 -11.92
N VAL A 31 -6.39 -9.45 -12.39
CA VAL A 31 -5.74 -8.72 -13.48
C VAL A 31 -5.96 -7.22 -13.34
N LEU A 32 -4.96 -6.46 -13.79
CA LEU A 32 -5.03 -5.02 -14.01
C LEU A 32 -5.11 -4.77 -15.51
N VAL A 33 -6.13 -4.05 -15.95
CA VAL A 33 -6.38 -3.71 -17.35
C VAL A 33 -6.24 -2.21 -17.51
N LYS A 34 -5.40 -1.79 -18.46
CA LYS A 34 -5.26 -0.39 -18.83
C LYS A 34 -6.30 -0.03 -19.91
N GLY A 35 -7.13 0.95 -19.60
CA GLY A 35 -8.13 1.52 -20.51
C GLY A 35 -7.51 2.45 -21.56
N ALA A 36 -8.30 2.79 -22.58
CA ALA A 36 -7.88 3.71 -23.64
C ALA A 36 -7.76 5.17 -23.16
N ASP A 37 -8.40 5.48 -22.04
CA ASP A 37 -8.37 6.74 -21.30
C ASP A 37 -7.20 6.81 -20.30
N ASP A 38 -6.21 5.93 -20.42
CA ASP A 38 -5.07 5.76 -19.50
C ASP A 38 -5.43 5.34 -18.07
N SER A 39 -6.71 5.25 -17.70
CA SER A 39 -7.14 4.67 -16.43
C SER A 39 -6.78 3.19 -16.35
N THR A 40 -6.56 2.70 -15.14
CA THR A 40 -6.29 1.28 -14.92
C THR A 40 -7.36 0.73 -13.99
N VAL A 41 -8.01 -0.35 -14.41
CA VAL A 41 -9.06 -1.01 -13.65
C VAL A 41 -8.60 -2.40 -13.23
N GLY A 42 -8.91 -2.78 -12.00
CA GLY A 42 -8.70 -4.12 -11.49
C GLY A 42 -9.97 -4.94 -11.66
N LEU A 43 -9.83 -6.18 -12.15
CA LEU A 43 -10.93 -7.12 -12.28
C LEU A 43 -10.82 -8.23 -11.24
N THR A 44 -11.98 -8.68 -10.75
CA THR A 44 -12.09 -9.71 -9.71
C THR A 44 -11.26 -9.33 -8.48
N CYS A 45 -11.45 -8.09 -8.03
CA CYS A 45 -10.75 -7.53 -6.89
C CYS A 45 -11.44 -7.86 -5.57
N THR A 46 -10.65 -8.19 -4.56
CA THR A 46 -11.06 -8.30 -3.16
C THR A 46 -10.30 -7.28 -2.31
N PRO A 47 -10.94 -6.61 -1.33
CA PRO A 47 -10.24 -5.77 -0.38
C PRO A 47 -9.17 -6.58 0.37
N GLY A 48 -7.94 -6.09 0.45
CA GLY A 48 -6.82 -6.91 0.96
C GLY A 48 -5.46 -6.28 0.64
N GLY A 49 -4.46 -7.08 0.26
CA GLY A 49 -3.21 -6.54 -0.31
C GLY A 49 -1.89 -7.02 0.28
N ILE A 50 -1.88 -7.98 1.23
CA ILE A 50 -0.62 -8.48 1.80
C ILE A 50 -0.24 -9.87 1.23
N ASP A 51 -1.23 -10.65 0.77
CA ASP A 51 -1.03 -12.07 0.43
C ASP A 51 -1.71 -12.50 -0.88
N CYS A 52 -1.86 -11.58 -1.83
CA CYS A 52 -2.56 -11.84 -3.08
C CYS A 52 -1.93 -12.98 -3.90
N GLY A 53 -0.60 -13.12 -3.83
CA GLY A 53 0.15 -14.15 -4.55
C GLY A 53 -0.21 -15.59 -4.16
N PHE A 54 -0.66 -15.85 -2.94
CA PHE A 54 -1.10 -17.19 -2.52
C PHE A 54 -2.34 -17.68 -3.28
N SER A 55 -3.17 -16.72 -3.73
CA SER A 55 -4.35 -17.00 -4.55
C SER A 55 -4.10 -16.80 -6.05
N GLY A 56 -2.83 -16.58 -6.45
CA GLY A 56 -2.46 -16.26 -7.83
C GLY A 56 -2.95 -14.87 -8.29
N GLN A 57 -3.25 -13.98 -7.36
CA GLN A 57 -3.72 -12.62 -7.63
C GLN A 57 -2.58 -11.62 -7.56
N VAL A 58 -2.75 -10.50 -8.26
CA VAL A 58 -1.84 -9.36 -8.26
C VAL A 58 -2.18 -8.47 -7.07
N THR A 59 -1.16 -8.09 -6.29
CA THR A 59 -1.31 -7.06 -5.28
C THR A 59 -1.48 -5.71 -5.98
N ALA A 60 -2.59 -5.04 -5.68
CA ALA A 60 -2.96 -3.77 -6.28
C ALA A 60 -3.31 -2.73 -5.22
N CYS A 61 -3.08 -1.48 -5.59
CA CYS A 61 -3.50 -0.30 -4.87
C CYS A 61 -4.52 0.43 -5.73
N CYS A 62 -5.79 0.43 -5.33
CA CYS A 62 -6.86 1.09 -6.06
C CYS A 62 -7.36 2.31 -5.30
N GLU A 63 -7.85 3.32 -6.00
CA GLU A 63 -8.49 4.46 -5.34
C GLU A 63 -9.80 4.01 -4.65
N THR A 64 -10.56 3.16 -5.34
CA THR A 64 -11.77 2.54 -4.79
C THR A 64 -11.92 1.12 -5.31
N VAL A 65 -12.48 0.25 -4.47
CA VAL A 65 -12.89 -1.11 -4.84
C VAL A 65 -14.38 -1.25 -4.60
N ASN A 66 -15.13 -1.51 -5.66
CA ASN A 66 -16.54 -1.84 -5.57
C ASN A 66 -16.67 -3.32 -5.18
N THR A 67 -17.09 -3.60 -3.95
CA THR A 67 -17.22 -4.96 -3.42
C THR A 67 -18.41 -5.73 -4.00
N LEU A 68 -19.41 -5.04 -4.56
CA LEU A 68 -20.56 -5.66 -5.20
C LEU A 68 -20.20 -6.22 -6.58
N THR A 69 -19.37 -5.49 -7.35
CA THR A 69 -18.95 -5.90 -8.69
C THR A 69 -17.55 -6.52 -8.72
N SER A 70 -16.82 -6.47 -7.61
CA SER A 70 -15.40 -6.85 -7.50
C SER A 70 -14.52 -6.12 -8.52
N VAL A 71 -14.81 -4.84 -8.77
CA VAL A 71 -14.03 -3.99 -9.69
C VAL A 71 -13.31 -2.92 -8.90
N GLY A 72 -12.00 -2.81 -9.13
CA GLY A 72 -11.17 -1.72 -8.63
C GLY A 72 -11.01 -0.62 -9.69
N HIS A 73 -11.09 0.64 -9.27
CA HIS A 73 -10.88 1.80 -10.13
C HIS A 73 -9.57 2.52 -9.80
N ASN A 74 -8.91 3.05 -10.84
CA ASN A 74 -7.62 3.72 -10.76
C ASN A 74 -6.58 2.89 -10.01
N CYS A 75 -6.50 1.61 -10.35
CA CYS A 75 -5.61 0.65 -9.72
C CYS A 75 -4.20 0.72 -10.28
N ARG A 76 -3.21 0.50 -9.42
CA ARG A 76 -1.81 0.31 -9.81
C ARG A 76 -1.22 -0.89 -9.08
N PRO A 77 -0.16 -1.53 -9.61
CA PRO A 77 0.59 -2.52 -8.86
C PRO A 77 1.11 -1.89 -7.55
N ALA A 78 0.95 -2.59 -6.43
CA ALA A 78 1.45 -2.18 -5.12
C ALA A 78 2.81 -2.82 -4.81
#